data_AF-A0A3A4XRX9-F1
#
_entry.id   AF-A0A3A4XRX9-F1
#
_cell.length_a   1.000
_cell.length_b   1.000
_cell.length_c   1.000
_cell.angle_alpha   90.00
_cell.angle_beta   90.00
_cell.angle_gamma   90.00
#
_symmetry.space_group_name_H-M   'P 1'
#
loop_
_entity.id
_entity.type
_entity.pdbx_description
1 polymer ?
#
loop_
_entity_poly.entity_id
_entity_poly.type
_entity_poly.pdbx_seq_one_letter_code
_entity_poly.pdbx_strand_id
1 'polypeptide(L)'
;MHLAPISKEMDLKLRDKHVAIIGAGIAGLAAADELSRWGIQVTVFEKTFVPGGHAARFSCKAVDGCVRCGACLVQDRLRRIARRKEIKCMTGARIMGIRQTGGYELDYSVAGAGPGPEDSGTLKADALLLASGFSVYDPSEKPYGYGKFADVITNLEAERILCAQGGLKRPSDGQAPRRIAFIQCVGSRDSRIGRNWCSKICCGSALRMARLIQKKEPAAAVTFFYIDVQSFGRDFQTYFAQCREHIQSIRAIPGDIVQTAGNELQLTYFDPQHSQSTDQQFDMVILSVGMAPSGDLADLAAMLGRPLPQNGFWDPHAEAGSSGPAGLFAAGAVLGPMSIAESIDSAGKAVWGVVRYLDGLAKG
;
A
#
# COMPACT_ATOMS: atom_id res chain seq x y z
N MET A 1 -21.82 -25.19 6.13
CA MET A 1 -21.76 -24.41 7.39
C MET A 1 -22.85 -23.34 7.31
N HIS A 2 -24.02 -23.60 7.88
CA HIS A 2 -25.13 -22.63 7.88
C HIS A 2 -24.79 -21.51 8.86
N LEU A 3 -24.56 -20.30 8.34
CA LEU A 3 -24.49 -19.10 9.17
C LEU A 3 -25.91 -18.85 9.69
N ALA A 4 -26.10 -18.89 11.01
CA ALA A 4 -27.36 -18.52 11.64
C ALA A 4 -27.71 -17.07 11.24
N PRO A 5 -29.00 -16.75 11.01
CA PRO A 5 -29.42 -15.39 10.71
C PRO A 5 -29.06 -14.46 11.88
N ILE A 6 -28.49 -13.31 11.54
CA ILE A 6 -28.14 -12.24 12.49
C ILE A 6 -29.42 -11.80 13.21
N SER A 7 -29.47 -11.93 14.54
CA SER A 7 -30.63 -11.51 15.33
C SER A 7 -30.66 -9.98 15.48
N LYS A 8 -31.86 -9.40 15.45
CA LYS A 8 -32.09 -7.95 15.64
C LYS A 8 -31.57 -7.44 16.99
N GLU A 9 -31.44 -8.31 17.99
CA GLU A 9 -30.86 -8.02 19.30
C GLU A 9 -29.34 -7.83 19.25
N MET A 10 -28.62 -8.60 18.42
CA MET A 10 -27.18 -8.44 18.23
C MET A 10 -26.85 -7.06 17.64
N ASP A 11 -27.67 -6.58 16.70
CA ASP A 11 -27.52 -5.27 16.07
C ASP A 11 -27.77 -4.08 17.02
N LEU A 12 -28.57 -4.27 18.08
CA LEU A 12 -28.81 -3.21 19.06
C LEU A 12 -27.65 -3.09 20.06
N LYS A 13 -27.10 -4.22 20.51
CA LYS A 13 -26.01 -4.26 21.51
C LYS A 13 -24.67 -3.73 21.00
N LEU A 14 -24.42 -3.82 19.70
CA LEU A 14 -23.16 -3.35 19.10
C LEU A 14 -23.12 -1.83 18.91
N ARG A 15 -24.25 -1.13 19.02
CA ARG A 15 -24.33 0.33 18.80
C ARG A 15 -23.63 1.16 19.86
N ASP A 16 -23.51 0.63 21.07
CA ASP A 16 -22.82 1.27 22.19
C ASP A 16 -21.32 0.97 22.22
N LYS A 17 -20.83 0.18 21.25
CA LYS A 17 -19.42 -0.20 21.15
C LYS A 17 -18.64 0.78 20.30
N HIS A 18 -17.38 1.00 20.68
CA HIS A 18 -16.45 1.90 20.00
C HIS A 18 -15.19 1.16 19.57
N VAL A 19 -14.84 1.25 18.28
CA VAL A 19 -13.59 0.72 17.72
C VAL A 19 -12.65 1.86 17.33
N ALA A 20 -11.39 1.77 17.76
CA ALA A 20 -10.33 2.64 17.26
C ALA A 20 -9.61 1.97 16.08
N ILE A 21 -9.37 2.72 15.01
CA ILE A 21 -8.61 2.28 13.84
C ILE A 21 -7.38 3.18 13.67
N ILE A 22 -6.19 2.59 13.60
CA ILE A 22 -4.95 3.33 13.34
C ILE A 22 -4.59 3.19 11.85
N GLY A 23 -4.78 4.26 11.09
CA GLY A 23 -4.48 4.37 9.65
C GLY A 23 -5.74 4.49 8.78
N ALA A 24 -5.84 5.58 8.00
CA ALA A 24 -6.93 5.81 7.04
C ALA A 24 -6.54 5.43 5.60
N GLY A 25 -5.74 4.37 5.43
CA GLY A 25 -5.54 3.73 4.13
C GLY A 25 -6.77 2.93 3.67
N ILE A 26 -6.71 2.32 2.49
CA ILE A 26 -7.85 1.56 1.94
C ILE A 26 -8.38 0.46 2.88
N ALA A 27 -7.50 -0.20 3.65
CA ALA A 27 -7.89 -1.21 4.63
C ALA A 27 -8.66 -0.60 5.81
N GLY A 28 -8.12 0.45 6.43
CA GLY A 28 -8.79 1.13 7.55
C GLY A 28 -10.11 1.77 7.13
N LEU A 29 -10.18 2.38 5.94
CA LEU A 29 -11.41 2.94 5.39
C LEU A 29 -12.46 1.86 5.08
N ALA A 30 -12.04 0.71 4.55
CA ALA A 30 -12.94 -0.42 4.33
C ALA A 30 -13.47 -0.99 5.65
N ALA A 31 -12.59 -1.16 6.65
CA ALA A 31 -12.97 -1.61 7.98
C ALA A 31 -13.94 -0.64 8.65
N ALA A 32 -13.71 0.67 8.57
CA ALA A 32 -14.60 1.69 9.12
C ALA A 32 -15.99 1.67 8.45
N ASP A 33 -16.06 1.64 7.11
CA ASP A 33 -17.33 1.54 6.37
C ASP A 33 -18.10 0.26 6.78
N GLU A 34 -17.41 -0.87 6.93
CA GLU A 34 -18.05 -2.13 7.30
C GLU A 34 -18.51 -2.16 8.77
N LEU A 35 -17.68 -1.72 9.73
CA LEU A 35 -18.06 -1.62 11.15
C LEU A 35 -19.26 -0.68 11.35
N SER A 36 -19.32 0.44 10.63
CA SER A 36 -20.46 1.37 10.71
C SER A 36 -21.79 0.76 10.29
N ARG A 37 -21.79 -0.29 9.45
CA ARG A 37 -23.01 -1.01 9.05
C ARG A 37 -23.60 -1.84 10.18
N TRP A 38 -22.78 -2.17 11.18
CA TRP A 38 -23.19 -2.81 12.44
C TRP A 38 -23.59 -1.79 13.52
N GLY A 39 -23.64 -0.50 13.17
CA GLY A 39 -23.94 0.59 14.11
C GLY A 39 -22.83 0.92 15.11
N ILE A 40 -21.68 0.26 15.00
CA ILE A 40 -20.51 0.45 15.87
C ILE A 40 -19.91 1.84 15.63
N GLN A 41 -19.59 2.56 16.71
CA GLN A 41 -18.87 3.84 16.62
C GLN A 41 -17.41 3.58 16.26
N VAL A 42 -16.86 4.37 15.33
CA VAL A 42 -15.49 4.18 14.83
C VAL A 42 -14.74 5.51 14.85
N THR A 43 -13.58 5.52 15.52
CA THR A 43 -12.61 6.61 15.36
C THR A 43 -11.43 6.11 14.53
N VAL A 44 -11.18 6.76 13.39
CA VAL A 44 -10.02 6.48 12.53
C VAL A 44 -8.97 7.56 12.77
N PHE A 45 -7.77 7.16 13.20
CA PHE A 45 -6.61 8.04 13.37
C PHE A 45 -5.75 7.98 12.11
N GLU A 46 -5.49 9.13 11.49
CA GLU A 46 -4.66 9.27 10.31
C GLU A 46 -3.55 10.29 10.56
N LYS A 47 -2.31 9.82 10.47
CA LYS A 47 -1.12 10.64 10.76
C LYS A 47 -0.91 11.78 9.77
N THR A 48 -1.41 11.66 8.55
CA THR A 48 -1.33 12.70 7.53
C THR A 48 -2.59 13.57 7.52
N PHE A 49 -2.54 14.74 6.89
CA PHE A 49 -3.71 15.60 6.74
C PHE A 49 -4.72 15.11 5.69
N VAL A 50 -4.38 14.10 4.89
CA VAL A 50 -5.21 13.62 3.79
C VAL A 50 -5.39 12.10 3.88
N PRO A 51 -6.60 11.60 4.17
CA PRO A 51 -6.87 10.17 4.24
C PRO A 51 -6.85 9.51 2.85
N GLY A 52 -6.77 8.18 2.83
CA GLY A 52 -6.75 7.36 1.63
C GLY A 52 -5.43 6.61 1.41
N GLY A 53 -4.37 7.00 2.12
CA GLY A 53 -3.05 6.36 2.04
C GLY A 53 -2.48 6.34 0.62
N HIS A 54 -1.67 5.33 0.30
CA HIS A 54 -1.01 5.23 -1.01
C HIS A 54 -2.00 5.08 -2.18
N ALA A 55 -3.09 4.34 -1.98
CA ALA A 55 -4.07 4.08 -3.04
C ALA A 55 -4.73 5.35 -3.61
N ALA A 56 -4.89 6.39 -2.78
CA ALA A 56 -5.44 7.68 -3.22
C ALA A 56 -4.57 8.41 -4.24
N ARG A 57 -3.29 8.01 -4.37
CA ARG A 57 -2.31 8.62 -5.26
C ARG A 57 -2.14 7.87 -6.59
N PHE A 58 -2.81 6.73 -6.76
CA PHE A 58 -2.65 5.89 -7.95
C PHE A 58 -3.56 6.35 -9.08
N SER A 59 -3.01 6.37 -10.30
CA SER A 59 -3.77 6.68 -11.50
C SER A 59 -4.68 5.51 -11.91
N CYS A 60 -5.81 5.84 -12.53
CA CYS A 60 -6.65 4.85 -13.20
C CYS A 60 -5.84 4.14 -14.30
N LYS A 61 -5.87 2.80 -14.30
CA LYS A 61 -5.17 1.96 -15.29
C LYS A 61 -6.06 1.53 -16.46
N ALA A 62 -7.20 2.19 -16.65
CA ALA A 62 -8.08 1.90 -17.78
C ALA A 62 -7.41 2.32 -19.08
N VAL A 63 -7.50 1.45 -20.09
CA VAL A 63 -7.04 1.71 -21.45
C VAL A 63 -8.24 1.73 -22.39
N ASP A 64 -8.71 0.57 -22.84
CA ASP A 64 -9.93 0.40 -23.64
C ASP A 64 -11.14 0.03 -22.75
N GLY A 65 -10.90 -0.25 -21.48
CA GLY A 65 -11.92 -0.60 -20.49
C GLY A 65 -11.35 -0.66 -19.08
N CYS A 66 -12.25 -0.85 -18.10
CA CYS A 66 -11.86 -0.98 -16.70
C CYS A 66 -11.09 -2.29 -16.46
N VAL A 67 -9.81 -2.17 -16.07
CA VAL A 67 -8.94 -3.32 -15.74
C VAL A 67 -9.03 -3.75 -14.26
N ARG A 68 -10.03 -3.25 -13.52
CA ARG A 68 -10.27 -3.54 -12.10
C ARG A 68 -9.02 -3.40 -11.22
N CYS A 69 -8.24 -2.34 -11.45
CA CYS A 69 -7.02 -2.06 -10.68
C CYS A 69 -7.25 -1.67 -9.22
N GLY A 70 -8.48 -1.25 -8.87
CA GLY A 70 -8.86 -0.88 -7.51
C GLY A 70 -8.47 0.55 -7.10
N ALA A 71 -7.68 1.29 -7.90
CA ALA A 71 -7.23 2.64 -7.55
C ALA A 71 -8.40 3.60 -7.22
N CYS A 72 -9.53 3.51 -7.92
CA CYS A 72 -10.70 4.35 -7.67
C CYS A 72 -11.51 3.97 -6.41
N LEU A 73 -11.29 2.78 -5.83
CA LEU A 73 -12.08 2.29 -4.69
C LEU A 73 -11.84 3.11 -3.43
N VAL A 74 -10.64 3.67 -3.27
CA VAL A 74 -10.34 4.57 -2.14
C VAL A 74 -11.22 5.82 -2.15
N GLN A 75 -11.46 6.40 -3.32
CA GLN A 75 -12.30 7.59 -3.48
C GLN A 75 -13.79 7.28 -3.24
N ASP A 76 -14.23 6.07 -3.59
CA ASP A 76 -15.56 5.57 -3.20
C ASP A 76 -15.67 5.42 -1.68
N ARG A 77 -14.68 4.81 -1.01
CA ARG A 77 -14.68 4.62 0.45
C ARG A 77 -14.64 5.93 1.21
N LEU A 78 -13.78 6.87 0.81
CA LEU A 78 -13.72 8.22 1.39
C LEU A 78 -15.09 8.92 1.34
N ARG A 79 -15.78 8.88 0.19
CA ARG A 79 -17.12 9.45 0.04
C ARG A 79 -18.16 8.78 0.93
N ARG A 80 -18.06 7.47 1.14
CA ARG A 80 -18.97 6.72 2.02
C ARG A 80 -18.76 7.09 3.48
N ILE A 81 -17.52 7.06 3.95
CA ILE A 81 -17.23 7.34 5.37
C ILE A 81 -17.57 8.79 5.75
N ALA A 82 -17.38 9.76 4.83
CA ALA A 82 -17.72 11.16 5.06
C ALA A 82 -19.23 11.40 5.29
N ARG A 83 -20.09 10.45 4.93
CA ARG A 83 -21.55 10.53 5.08
C ARG A 83 -22.08 9.74 6.28
N ARG A 84 -21.20 9.04 7.02
CA ARG A 84 -21.57 8.19 8.16
C ARG A 84 -21.33 8.96 9.45
N LYS A 85 -22.36 9.09 10.28
CA LYS A 85 -22.27 9.75 11.60
C LYS A 85 -21.51 8.89 12.62
N GLU A 86 -21.48 7.58 12.41
CA GLU A 86 -20.81 6.60 13.26
C GLU A 86 -19.28 6.66 13.10
N ILE A 87 -18.76 7.33 12.08
CA ILE A 87 -17.33 7.37 11.76
C ILE A 87 -16.79 8.77 11.98
N LYS A 88 -15.82 8.89 12.89
CA LYS A 88 -14.99 10.09 13.07
C LYS A 88 -13.59 9.82 12.51
N CYS A 89 -13.19 10.54 11.47
CA CYS A 89 -11.82 10.47 10.93
C CYS A 89 -11.00 11.66 11.45
N MET A 90 -9.95 11.38 12.21
CA MET A 90 -9.04 12.37 12.79
C MET A 90 -7.74 12.39 11.99
N THR A 91 -7.59 13.39 11.11
CA THR A 91 -6.40 13.60 10.27
C THR A 91 -5.36 14.44 10.99
N GLY A 92 -4.09 14.27 10.65
CA GLY A 92 -2.97 14.87 11.39
C GLY A 92 -2.81 14.28 12.80
N ALA A 93 -3.48 13.18 13.11
CA ALA A 93 -3.52 12.58 14.43
C ALA A 93 -2.48 11.47 14.57
N ARG A 94 -1.63 11.56 15.60
CA ARG A 94 -0.63 10.56 15.96
C ARG A 94 -0.96 9.93 17.30
N ILE A 95 -0.72 8.63 17.41
CA ILE A 95 -0.87 7.92 18.67
C ILE A 95 0.42 8.07 19.46
N MET A 96 0.29 8.53 20.71
CA MET A 96 1.41 8.77 21.63
C MET A 96 1.54 7.67 22.67
N GLY A 97 0.44 6.97 22.97
CA GLY A 97 0.43 5.86 23.92
C GLY A 97 -0.83 5.01 23.78
N ILE A 98 -0.70 3.73 24.11
CA ILE A 98 -1.81 2.78 24.13
C ILE A 98 -1.76 2.02 25.46
N ARG A 99 -2.88 1.97 26.18
CA ARG A 99 -3.05 1.20 27.41
C ARG A 99 -4.23 0.24 27.26
N GLN A 100 -4.10 -0.97 27.79
CA GLN A 100 -5.20 -1.96 27.80
C GLN A 100 -5.94 -1.90 29.14
N THR A 101 -7.21 -1.50 29.13
CA THR A 101 -8.01 -1.20 30.35
C THR A 101 -9.42 -1.84 30.29
N GLY A 102 -9.50 -3.15 30.03
CA GLY A 102 -10.78 -3.82 29.72
C GLY A 102 -11.31 -3.50 28.31
N GLY A 103 -10.41 -2.98 27.48
CA GLY A 103 -10.55 -2.38 26.16
C GLY A 103 -9.23 -1.69 25.86
N TYR A 104 -9.26 -0.57 25.15
CA TYR A 104 -8.08 0.26 24.85
C TYR A 104 -8.32 1.71 25.20
N GLU A 105 -7.30 2.33 25.76
CA GLU A 105 -7.21 3.76 25.94
C GLU A 105 -6.02 4.29 25.11
N LEU A 106 -6.31 5.17 24.16
CA LEU A 106 -5.34 5.71 23.21
C LEU A 106 -5.13 7.19 23.49
N ASP A 107 -3.89 7.56 23.84
CA ASP A 107 -3.48 8.95 23.87
C ASP A 107 -3.04 9.37 22.49
N TYR A 108 -3.51 10.53 22.03
CA TYR A 108 -3.19 11.05 20.71
C TYR A 108 -2.88 12.55 20.76
N SER A 109 -2.05 12.99 19.81
CA SER A 109 -1.90 14.39 19.46
C SER A 109 -2.43 14.64 18.05
N VAL A 110 -2.94 15.83 17.80
CA VAL A 110 -3.44 16.29 16.50
C VAL A 110 -2.64 17.52 16.12
N ALA A 111 -1.88 17.41 15.03
CA ALA A 111 -1.16 18.55 14.49
C ALA A 111 -2.17 19.60 14.00
N GLY A 112 -1.99 20.85 14.44
CA GLY A 112 -2.74 21.99 13.91
C GLY A 112 -2.37 22.26 12.43
N ALA A 113 -3.28 22.91 11.70
CA ALA A 113 -3.05 23.29 10.30
C ALA A 113 -2.05 24.47 10.12
N GLY A 114 -1.41 24.94 11.20
CA GLY A 114 -0.46 26.07 11.23
C GLY A 114 0.36 26.10 12.52
N PRO A 115 1.21 27.13 12.73
CA PRO A 115 1.99 27.29 13.96
C PRO A 115 1.05 27.67 15.12
N GLY A 116 0.58 26.65 15.84
CA GLY A 116 -0.27 26.75 17.02
C GLY A 116 -0.06 25.52 17.91
N PRO A 117 -0.62 25.51 19.13
CA PRO A 117 -0.47 24.36 20.03
C PRO A 117 -1.08 23.10 19.41
N GLU A 118 -0.39 21.96 19.59
CA GLU A 118 -0.95 20.66 19.20
C GLU A 118 -2.09 20.30 20.15
N ASP A 119 -3.28 20.02 19.59
CA ASP A 119 -4.38 19.50 20.39
C ASP A 119 -4.04 18.07 20.80
N SER A 120 -4.35 17.70 22.04
CA SER A 120 -4.14 16.34 22.53
C SER A 120 -5.36 15.84 23.27
N GLY A 121 -5.50 14.53 23.33
CA GLY A 121 -6.61 13.90 24.05
C GLY A 121 -6.45 12.41 24.19
N THR A 122 -7.46 11.82 24.84
CA THR A 122 -7.52 10.39 25.11
C THR A 122 -8.83 9.83 24.58
N LEU A 123 -8.77 8.68 23.90
CA LEU A 123 -9.94 7.95 23.42
C LEU A 123 -10.03 6.59 24.10
N LYS A 124 -11.20 6.25 24.65
CA LYS A 124 -11.53 4.88 25.06
C LYS A 124 -12.22 4.13 23.92
N ALA A 125 -11.82 2.90 23.68
CA ALA A 125 -12.39 2.02 22.67
C ALA A 125 -12.48 0.58 23.21
N ASP A 126 -13.53 -0.15 22.85
CA ASP A 126 -13.69 -1.57 23.21
C ASP A 126 -12.71 -2.47 22.43
N ALA A 127 -12.33 -2.08 21.20
CA ALA A 127 -11.38 -2.81 20.37
C ALA A 127 -10.49 -1.87 19.54
N LEU A 128 -9.32 -2.38 19.15
CA LEU A 128 -8.33 -1.68 18.36
C LEU A 128 -8.02 -2.45 17.07
N LEU A 129 -8.03 -1.76 15.93
CA LEU A 129 -7.66 -2.30 14.63
C LEU A 129 -6.48 -1.54 14.02
N LEU A 130 -5.38 -2.23 13.79
CA LEU A 130 -4.19 -1.69 13.13
C LEU A 130 -4.33 -1.78 11.61
N ALA A 131 -4.23 -0.64 10.93
CA ALA A 131 -4.28 -0.53 9.48
C ALA A 131 -3.29 0.55 8.95
N SER A 132 -2.14 0.69 9.62
CA SER A 132 -1.12 1.72 9.34
C SER A 132 -0.42 1.56 7.98
N GLY A 133 -0.66 0.45 7.29
CA GLY A 133 -0.24 0.25 5.91
C GLY A 133 1.24 -0.10 5.79
N PHE A 134 1.94 0.55 4.87
CA PHE A 134 3.32 0.23 4.50
C PHE A 134 4.10 1.50 4.12
N SER A 135 5.43 1.43 4.19
CA SER A 135 6.34 2.44 3.66
C SER A 135 6.84 2.03 2.27
N VAL A 136 7.06 3.01 1.40
CA VAL A 136 7.70 2.77 0.10
C VAL A 136 9.20 2.60 0.34
N TYR A 137 9.83 1.60 -0.28
CA TYR A 137 11.28 1.47 -0.21
C TYR A 137 11.98 2.65 -0.89
N ASP A 138 12.99 3.21 -0.22
CA ASP A 138 13.89 4.21 -0.77
C ASP A 138 15.06 3.52 -1.50
N PRO A 139 15.17 3.66 -2.83
CA PRO A 139 16.23 3.01 -3.61
C PRO A 139 17.51 3.85 -3.73
N SER A 140 17.68 4.93 -2.95
CA SER A 140 18.86 5.82 -3.02
C SER A 140 20.19 5.08 -2.83
N GLU A 141 20.19 4.00 -2.06
CA GLU A 141 21.37 3.14 -1.84
C GLU A 141 21.63 2.14 -2.98
N LYS A 142 20.73 2.01 -3.96
CA LYS A 142 20.87 1.07 -5.08
C LYS A 142 21.71 1.67 -6.21
N PRO A 143 22.39 0.82 -7.01
CA PRO A 143 23.24 1.25 -8.12
C PRO A 143 22.45 1.76 -9.34
N TYR A 144 21.19 2.16 -9.16
CA TYR A 144 20.32 2.62 -10.25
C TYR A 144 20.37 4.14 -10.44
N GLY A 145 21.09 4.88 -9.60
CA GLY A 145 21.25 6.33 -9.76
C GLY A 145 20.03 7.15 -9.34
N TYR A 146 19.11 6.57 -8.54
CA TYR A 146 18.00 7.32 -7.96
C TYR A 146 18.50 8.46 -7.07
N GLY A 147 17.91 9.65 -7.22
CA GLY A 147 18.36 10.89 -6.57
C GLY A 147 19.61 11.53 -7.19
N LYS A 148 20.31 10.83 -8.11
CA LYS A 148 21.46 11.36 -8.86
C LYS A 148 21.07 11.75 -10.27
N PHE A 149 20.31 10.91 -10.95
CA PHE A 149 19.84 11.14 -12.31
C PHE A 149 18.36 11.53 -12.27
N ALA A 150 18.03 12.70 -12.83
CA ALA A 150 16.67 13.26 -12.77
C ALA A 150 15.60 12.34 -13.40
N ASP A 151 15.97 11.57 -14.43
CA ASP A 151 15.05 10.68 -15.16
C ASP A 151 15.05 9.23 -14.65
N VAL A 152 15.67 8.98 -13.49
CA VAL A 152 15.48 7.75 -12.71
C VAL A 152 14.45 8.03 -11.61
N ILE A 153 13.25 7.52 -11.79
CA ILE A 153 12.12 7.75 -10.87
C ILE A 153 11.59 6.43 -10.31
N THR A 154 10.86 6.50 -9.21
CA THR A 154 10.09 5.38 -8.69
C THR A 154 8.76 5.22 -9.43
N ASN A 155 8.18 4.02 -9.38
CA ASN A 155 6.82 3.78 -9.86
C ASN A 155 5.78 4.69 -9.18
N LEU A 156 5.97 5.08 -7.93
CA LEU A 156 5.06 5.98 -7.21
C LEU A 156 5.14 7.43 -7.71
N GLU A 157 6.31 7.89 -8.14
CA GLU A 157 6.48 9.19 -8.80
C GLU A 157 5.87 9.16 -10.20
N ALA A 158 6.07 8.07 -10.95
CA ALA A 158 5.41 7.87 -12.22
C ALA A 158 3.87 7.90 -12.08
N GLU A 159 3.30 7.30 -11.02
CA GLU A 159 1.86 7.43 -10.71
C GLU A 159 1.44 8.89 -10.56
N ARG A 160 2.21 9.70 -9.81
CA ARG A 160 1.89 11.11 -9.58
C ARG A 160 1.96 11.92 -10.87
N ILE A 161 2.98 11.71 -11.70
CA ILE A 161 3.13 12.37 -12.99
C ILE A 161 1.94 12.01 -13.89
N LEU A 162 1.59 10.72 -14.00
CA LEU A 162 0.45 10.26 -14.78
C LEU A 162 -0.89 10.84 -14.32
N CYS A 163 -1.09 10.96 -12.99
CA CYS A 163 -2.26 11.59 -12.39
C CYS A 163 -2.34 13.09 -12.71
N ALA A 164 -1.24 13.82 -12.55
CA ALA A 164 -1.22 15.28 -12.62
C ALA A 164 -1.17 15.81 -14.06
N GLN A 165 -0.46 15.14 -14.96
CA GLN A 165 -0.10 15.69 -16.27
C GLN A 165 -0.79 14.99 -17.44
N GLY A 166 -1.61 13.97 -17.17
CA GLY A 166 -2.34 13.26 -18.24
C GLY A 166 -1.46 12.41 -19.16
N GLY A 167 -0.15 12.35 -18.93
CA GLY A 167 0.85 11.56 -19.65
C GLY A 167 2.13 11.44 -18.81
N LEU A 168 3.06 10.58 -19.21
CA LEU A 168 4.35 10.47 -18.53
C LEU A 168 5.32 11.47 -19.13
N LYS A 169 5.95 12.30 -18.29
CA LYS A 169 6.95 13.29 -18.69
C LYS A 169 8.24 13.13 -17.88
N ARG A 170 9.37 13.35 -18.52
CA ARG A 170 10.71 13.37 -17.92
C ARG A 170 10.83 14.52 -16.92
N PRO A 171 11.27 14.27 -15.67
CA PRO A 171 11.56 15.35 -14.73
C PRO A 171 12.65 16.31 -15.19
N SER A 172 13.61 15.87 -16.00
CA SER A 172 14.73 16.70 -16.45
C SER A 172 14.33 17.84 -17.39
N ASP A 173 13.43 17.58 -18.34
CA ASP A 173 13.11 18.49 -19.44
C ASP A 173 11.61 18.63 -19.75
N GLY A 174 10.75 17.91 -19.03
CA GLY A 174 9.29 17.93 -19.22
C GLY A 174 8.80 17.25 -20.50
N GLN A 175 9.67 16.58 -21.27
CA GLN A 175 9.31 15.94 -22.53
C GLN A 175 8.77 14.51 -22.30
N ALA A 176 8.04 13.98 -23.28
CA ALA A 176 7.61 12.59 -23.24
C ALA A 176 8.80 11.63 -23.50
N PRO A 177 9.04 10.62 -22.63
CA PRO A 177 10.09 9.64 -22.88
C PRO A 177 9.68 8.68 -24.01
N ARG A 178 10.61 8.38 -24.93
CA ARG A 178 10.40 7.43 -26.03
C ARG A 178 10.86 6.03 -25.68
N ARG A 179 11.97 5.89 -24.92
CA ARG A 179 12.49 4.61 -24.44
C ARG A 179 12.41 4.56 -22.92
N ILE A 180 11.61 3.64 -22.38
CA ILE A 180 11.35 3.53 -20.94
C ILE A 180 11.75 2.14 -20.44
N ALA A 181 12.58 2.09 -19.40
CA ALA A 181 12.89 0.85 -18.70
C ALA A 181 12.11 0.74 -17.38
N PHE A 182 11.41 -0.37 -17.15
CA PHE A 182 10.92 -0.74 -15.83
C PHE A 182 11.87 -1.76 -15.20
N ILE A 183 12.38 -1.48 -14.00
CA ILE A 183 13.23 -2.41 -13.25
C ILE A 183 12.44 -2.98 -12.08
N GLN A 184 12.25 -4.30 -12.09
CA GLN A 184 11.50 -5.00 -11.05
C GLN A 184 12.35 -5.33 -9.83
N CYS A 185 11.67 -5.68 -8.74
CA CYS A 185 12.29 -6.17 -7.49
C CYS A 185 13.21 -5.16 -6.79
N VAL A 186 13.07 -3.85 -7.03
CA VAL A 186 13.88 -2.84 -6.36
C VAL A 186 13.50 -2.78 -4.87
N GLY A 187 14.39 -3.25 -3.98
CA GLY A 187 14.13 -3.34 -2.54
C GLY A 187 13.26 -4.51 -2.11
N SER A 188 13.19 -5.57 -2.92
CA SER A 188 12.46 -6.80 -2.61
C SER A 188 13.18 -8.00 -3.21
N ARG A 189 13.04 -9.18 -2.60
CA ARG A 189 13.81 -10.38 -2.97
C ARG A 189 15.32 -10.10 -2.99
N ASP A 190 15.78 -9.33 -2.01
CA ASP A 190 17.17 -8.89 -1.89
C ASP A 190 17.71 -9.22 -0.50
N SER A 191 18.57 -10.24 -0.45
CA SER A 191 19.16 -10.75 0.78
C SER A 191 20.21 -9.82 1.38
N ARG A 192 20.83 -8.95 0.58
CA ARG A 192 21.88 -8.02 1.05
C ARG A 192 21.32 -6.99 2.04
N ILE A 193 20.04 -6.66 1.89
CA ILE A 193 19.32 -5.73 2.77
C ILE A 193 18.30 -6.44 3.68
N GLY A 194 18.38 -7.77 3.79
CA GLY A 194 17.49 -8.56 4.63
C GLY A 194 16.02 -8.62 4.16
N ARG A 195 15.73 -8.22 2.92
CA ARG A 195 14.37 -8.14 2.37
C ARG A 195 14.07 -9.28 1.41
N ASN A 196 13.99 -10.48 1.96
CA ASN A 196 13.80 -11.71 1.19
C ASN A 196 12.36 -11.92 0.68
N TRP A 197 11.41 -11.06 1.05
CA TRP A 197 10.03 -11.17 0.60
C TRP A 197 9.82 -10.55 -0.79
N CYS A 198 8.78 -11.03 -1.48
CA CYS A 198 8.25 -10.39 -2.67
C CYS A 198 7.23 -9.30 -2.27
N SER A 199 7.30 -8.13 -2.91
CA SER A 199 6.28 -7.08 -2.75
C SER A 199 4.96 -7.36 -3.45
N LYS A 200 4.84 -8.49 -4.16
CA LYS A 200 3.62 -9.07 -4.77
C LYS A 200 2.96 -8.26 -5.90
N ILE A 201 2.89 -6.94 -5.77
CA ILE A 201 2.11 -6.06 -6.65
C ILE A 201 2.94 -5.41 -7.78
N CYS A 202 4.27 -5.38 -7.64
CA CYS A 202 5.15 -4.56 -8.49
C CYS A 202 5.12 -5.01 -9.96
N CYS A 203 5.07 -6.32 -10.22
CA CYS A 203 4.94 -6.87 -11.59
C CYS A 203 3.67 -6.38 -12.27
N GLY A 204 2.53 -6.49 -11.58
CA GLY A 204 1.26 -6.09 -12.16
C GLY A 204 1.05 -4.62 -12.31
N SER A 205 1.47 -3.86 -11.31
CA SER A 205 1.39 -2.42 -11.35
C SER A 205 2.22 -1.87 -12.50
N ALA A 206 3.45 -2.36 -12.68
CA ALA A 206 4.34 -1.94 -13.76
C ALA A 206 3.75 -2.27 -15.14
N LEU A 207 3.26 -3.50 -15.37
CA LEU A 207 2.66 -3.89 -16.66
C LEU A 207 1.40 -3.07 -16.99
N ARG A 208 0.53 -2.84 -15.99
CA ARG A 208 -0.65 -1.97 -16.17
C ARG A 208 -0.26 -0.52 -16.45
N MET A 209 0.77 -0.02 -15.78
CA MET A 209 1.29 1.33 -16.02
C MET A 209 1.91 1.45 -17.41
N ALA A 210 2.72 0.48 -17.82
CA ALA A 210 3.32 0.42 -19.15
C ALA A 210 2.27 0.46 -20.27
N ARG A 211 1.20 -0.33 -20.15
CA ARG A 211 0.08 -0.30 -21.12
C ARG A 211 -0.65 1.05 -21.13
N LEU A 212 -0.85 1.65 -19.96
CA LEU A 212 -1.42 3.00 -19.87
C LEU A 212 -0.53 4.05 -20.55
N ILE A 213 0.78 3.97 -20.35
CA ILE A 213 1.75 4.85 -20.99
C ILE A 213 1.69 4.68 -22.51
N GLN A 214 1.76 3.45 -23.02
CA GLN A 214 1.67 3.18 -24.46
C GLN A 214 0.33 3.64 -25.07
N LYS A 215 -0.77 3.57 -24.31
CA LYS A 215 -2.09 4.07 -24.78
C LYS A 215 -2.09 5.59 -24.94
N LYS A 216 -1.41 6.31 -24.03
CA LYS A 216 -1.32 7.78 -24.04
C LYS A 216 -0.24 8.29 -24.99
N GLU A 217 0.85 7.53 -25.13
CA GLU A 217 2.02 7.85 -25.93
C GLU A 217 2.36 6.62 -26.82
N PRO A 218 1.71 6.44 -27.98
CA PRO A 218 1.88 5.26 -28.82
C PRO A 218 3.31 5.01 -29.34
N ALA A 219 4.13 6.06 -29.37
CA ALA A 219 5.54 5.98 -29.77
C ALA A 219 6.48 5.48 -28.65
N ALA A 220 5.98 5.29 -27.42
CA ALA A 220 6.78 4.85 -26.30
C ALA A 220 7.14 3.35 -26.41
N ALA A 221 8.42 3.07 -26.58
CA ALA A 221 9.00 1.74 -26.45
C ALA A 221 9.28 1.44 -24.97
N VAL A 222 8.68 0.36 -24.46
CA VAL A 222 8.82 -0.04 -23.06
C VAL A 222 9.56 -1.37 -22.95
N THR A 223 10.58 -1.39 -22.11
CA THR A 223 11.32 -2.59 -21.73
C THR A 223 11.07 -2.91 -20.26
N PHE A 224 10.74 -4.16 -19.96
CA PHE A 224 10.40 -4.66 -18.63
C PHE A 224 11.43 -5.69 -18.18
N PHE A 225 12.27 -5.30 -17.20
CA PHE A 225 13.36 -6.10 -16.65
C PHE A 225 12.93 -6.84 -15.39
N TYR A 226 13.01 -8.17 -15.39
CA TYR A 226 12.48 -8.99 -14.28
C TYR A 226 13.32 -10.24 -13.99
N ILE A 227 13.16 -10.78 -12.76
CA ILE A 227 13.66 -12.12 -12.38
C ILE A 227 12.59 -13.16 -12.75
N ASP A 228 11.42 -13.02 -12.13
CA ASP A 228 10.22 -13.81 -12.39
C ASP A 228 9.00 -12.88 -12.33
N VAL A 229 8.00 -13.15 -13.16
CA VAL A 229 6.74 -12.40 -13.14
C VAL A 229 5.77 -13.07 -12.18
N GLN A 230 5.42 -12.35 -11.11
CA GLN A 230 4.46 -12.84 -10.13
C GLN A 230 3.03 -12.66 -10.63
N SER A 231 2.23 -13.72 -10.52
CA SER A 231 0.83 -13.70 -10.93
C SER A 231 -0.05 -12.96 -9.94
N PHE A 232 -1.01 -12.17 -10.43
CA PHE A 232 -1.96 -11.46 -9.58
C PHE A 232 -3.38 -11.50 -10.17
N GLY A 233 -4.29 -12.16 -9.46
CA GLY A 233 -5.65 -12.37 -9.93
C GLY A 233 -5.77 -13.48 -10.98
N ARG A 234 -7.01 -13.90 -11.24
CA ARG A 234 -7.34 -15.09 -12.04
C ARG A 234 -6.87 -14.99 -13.50
N ASP A 235 -7.07 -13.83 -14.12
CA ASP A 235 -6.90 -13.67 -15.57
C ASP A 235 -5.51 -13.14 -15.96
N PHE A 236 -4.53 -13.21 -15.04
CA PHE A 236 -3.23 -12.58 -15.24
C PHE A 236 -2.39 -13.21 -16.35
N GLN A 237 -2.44 -14.53 -16.51
CA GLN A 237 -1.66 -15.21 -17.54
C GLN A 237 -2.01 -14.68 -18.94
N THR A 238 -3.30 -14.55 -19.23
CA THR A 238 -3.81 -13.96 -20.47
C THR A 238 -3.37 -12.50 -20.60
N TYR A 239 -3.53 -11.70 -19.54
CA TYR A 239 -3.11 -10.30 -19.54
C TYR A 239 -1.60 -10.13 -19.78
N PHE A 240 -0.77 -10.99 -19.21
CA PHE A 240 0.68 -10.96 -19.40
C PHE A 240 1.06 -11.34 -20.84
N ALA A 241 0.41 -12.34 -21.43
CA ALA A 241 0.61 -12.70 -22.83
C ALA A 241 0.33 -11.50 -23.76
N GLN A 242 -0.80 -10.80 -23.56
CA GLN A 242 -1.15 -9.58 -24.30
C GLN A 242 -0.12 -8.46 -24.09
N CYS A 243 0.41 -8.31 -22.88
CA CYS A 243 1.44 -7.31 -22.62
C CYS A 243 2.73 -7.59 -23.41
N ARG A 244 3.11 -8.87 -23.57
CA ARG A 244 4.34 -9.26 -24.29
C ARG A 244 4.30 -9.00 -25.79
N GLU A 245 3.12 -8.78 -26.37
CA GLU A 245 2.98 -8.38 -27.77
C GLU A 245 3.46 -6.93 -28.01
N HIS A 246 3.54 -6.12 -26.96
CA HIS A 246 3.85 -4.69 -27.06
C HIS A 246 4.98 -4.22 -26.13
N ILE A 247 5.34 -5.02 -25.12
CA ILE A 247 6.35 -4.70 -24.11
C ILE A 247 7.48 -5.70 -24.23
N GLN A 248 8.69 -5.19 -24.51
CA GLN A 248 9.89 -6.01 -24.53
C GLN A 248 10.16 -6.53 -23.12
N SER A 249 10.08 -7.84 -22.93
CA SER A 249 10.25 -8.46 -21.61
C SER A 249 11.61 -9.14 -21.53
N ILE A 250 12.50 -8.63 -20.67
CA ILE A 250 13.86 -9.12 -20.53
C ILE A 250 14.01 -9.77 -19.16
N ARG A 251 14.35 -11.07 -19.15
CA ARG A 251 14.57 -11.82 -17.92
C ARG A 251 16.00 -11.62 -17.41
N ALA A 252 16.29 -10.41 -16.99
CA ALA A 252 17.52 -10.00 -16.36
C ALA A 252 17.26 -8.78 -15.48
N ILE A 253 18.06 -8.60 -14.43
CA ILE A 253 18.12 -7.36 -13.66
C ILE A 253 19.39 -6.62 -14.10
N PRO A 254 19.27 -5.38 -14.62
CA PRO A 254 20.43 -4.58 -14.97
C PRO A 254 21.38 -4.37 -13.79
N GLY A 255 22.67 -4.25 -14.10
CA GLY A 255 23.69 -3.83 -13.15
C GLY A 255 23.60 -2.33 -12.86
N ASP A 256 24.74 -1.65 -12.94
CA ASP A 256 24.83 -0.21 -12.73
C ASP A 256 24.18 0.56 -13.88
N ILE A 257 23.62 1.73 -13.57
CA ILE A 257 23.11 2.69 -14.56
C ILE A 257 24.11 3.81 -14.70
N VAL A 258 24.51 4.11 -15.94
CA VAL A 258 25.42 5.22 -16.26
C VAL A 258 24.68 6.25 -17.10
N GLN A 259 24.82 7.52 -16.74
CA GLN A 259 24.30 8.61 -17.56
C GLN A 259 25.33 8.99 -18.63
N THR A 260 24.90 9.01 -19.89
CA THR A 260 25.73 9.39 -21.03
C THR A 260 25.89 10.91 -21.13
N ALA A 261 26.83 11.37 -21.96
CA ALA A 261 26.99 12.81 -22.25
C ALA A 261 25.73 13.45 -22.88
N GLY A 262 24.88 12.65 -23.55
CA GLY A 262 23.61 13.06 -24.12
C GLY A 262 22.44 13.05 -23.14
N ASN A 263 22.70 12.87 -21.84
CA ASN A 263 21.71 12.78 -20.76
C ASN A 263 20.83 11.50 -20.77
N GLU A 264 21.10 10.56 -21.69
CA GLU A 264 20.43 9.25 -21.74
C GLU A 264 20.99 8.30 -20.67
N LEU A 265 20.17 7.35 -20.23
CA LEU A 265 20.50 6.36 -19.21
C LEU A 265 20.90 5.04 -19.88
N GLN A 266 22.16 4.65 -19.80
CA GLN A 266 22.68 3.39 -20.31
C GLN A 266 22.60 2.30 -19.24
N LEU A 267 21.92 1.21 -19.58
CA LEU A 267 21.75 0.02 -18.75
C LEU A 267 22.51 -1.14 -19.36
N THR A 268 23.35 -1.79 -18.56
CA THR A 268 24.05 -3.03 -18.93
C THR A 268 23.35 -4.23 -18.29
N TYR A 269 23.01 -5.23 -19.10
CA TYR A 269 22.38 -6.46 -18.62
C TYR A 269 22.79 -7.68 -19.46
N PHE A 270 22.65 -8.88 -18.88
CA PHE A 270 22.84 -10.13 -19.61
C PHE A 270 21.59 -10.44 -20.44
N ASP A 271 21.74 -10.55 -21.76
CA ASP A 271 20.67 -10.98 -22.66
C ASP A 271 20.61 -12.51 -22.70
N PRO A 272 19.57 -13.14 -22.14
CA PRO A 272 19.46 -14.60 -22.14
C PRO A 272 19.20 -15.19 -23.53
N GLN A 273 18.73 -14.42 -24.52
CA GLN A 273 18.48 -14.92 -25.87
C GLN A 273 19.77 -15.11 -26.66
N HIS A 274 20.69 -14.15 -26.54
CA HIS A 274 21.97 -14.16 -27.25
C HIS A 274 23.15 -14.58 -26.38
N SER A 275 22.92 -14.79 -25.08
CA SER A 275 23.93 -15.19 -24.09
C SER A 275 25.13 -14.23 -24.02
N GLN A 276 24.87 -12.92 -24.11
CA GLN A 276 25.90 -11.87 -24.12
C GLN A 276 25.50 -10.70 -23.23
N SER A 277 26.49 -9.92 -22.78
CA SER A 277 26.24 -8.62 -22.15
C SER A 277 25.79 -7.62 -23.21
N THR A 278 24.68 -6.92 -22.94
CA THR A 278 24.09 -5.94 -23.84
C THR A 278 23.94 -4.62 -23.12
N ASP A 279 24.32 -3.55 -23.82
CA ASP A 279 24.09 -2.17 -23.38
C ASP A 279 22.91 -1.59 -24.16
N GLN A 280 21.97 -0.99 -23.44
CA GLN A 280 20.82 -0.33 -24.04
C GLN A 280 20.56 1.01 -23.37
N GLN A 281 20.29 2.03 -24.18
CA GLN A 281 20.00 3.38 -23.73
C GLN A 281 18.50 3.62 -23.59
N PHE A 282 18.14 4.34 -22.55
CA PHE A 282 16.78 4.71 -22.21
C PHE A 282 16.70 6.20 -21.90
N ASP A 283 15.55 6.79 -22.16
CA ASP A 283 15.29 8.20 -21.84
C ASP A 283 14.75 8.34 -20.42
N MET A 284 14.20 7.26 -19.85
CA MET A 284 13.69 7.22 -18.49
C MET A 284 13.77 5.80 -17.91
N VAL A 285 14.10 5.70 -16.63
CA VAL A 285 14.07 4.46 -15.86
C VAL A 285 13.04 4.59 -14.73
N ILE A 286 12.13 3.63 -14.64
CA ILE A 286 11.13 3.52 -13.58
C ILE A 286 11.49 2.34 -12.69
N LEU A 287 11.86 2.64 -11.45
CA LEU A 287 12.17 1.68 -10.41
C LEU A 287 10.87 1.20 -9.75
N SER A 288 10.53 -0.08 -9.93
CA SER A 288 9.39 -0.70 -9.25
C SER A 288 9.77 -1.05 -7.83
N VAL A 289 9.74 -0.03 -6.96
CA VAL A 289 10.15 -0.13 -5.56
C VAL A 289 9.17 -0.96 -4.73
N GLY A 290 9.72 -1.69 -3.76
CA GLY A 290 8.98 -2.58 -2.89
C GLY A 290 8.19 -1.91 -1.76
N MET A 291 7.32 -2.70 -1.15
CA MET A 291 6.61 -2.40 0.09
C MET A 291 7.48 -2.81 1.28
N ALA A 292 7.68 -1.88 2.20
CA ALA A 292 8.38 -2.05 3.46
C ALA A 292 7.41 -1.89 4.64
N PRO A 293 7.75 -2.39 5.84
CA PRO A 293 7.01 -2.06 7.06
C PRO A 293 6.78 -0.55 7.20
N SER A 294 5.61 -0.17 7.74
CA SER A 294 5.33 1.24 8.03
C SER A 294 6.33 1.78 9.06
N GLY A 295 6.82 3.01 8.88
CA GLY A 295 7.86 3.60 9.74
C GLY A 295 7.47 3.76 11.21
N ASP A 296 6.16 3.83 11.50
CA ASP A 296 5.59 3.93 12.85
C ASP A 296 5.19 2.56 13.44
N LEU A 297 5.36 1.46 12.70
CA LEU A 297 4.89 0.15 13.16
C LEU A 297 5.69 -0.37 14.35
N ALA A 298 6.99 -0.07 14.42
CA ALA A 298 7.83 -0.45 15.55
C ALA A 298 7.40 0.26 16.84
N ASP A 299 7.07 1.56 16.76
CA ASP A 299 6.59 2.34 17.90
C ASP A 299 5.23 1.82 18.38
N LEU A 300 4.30 1.57 17.45
CA LEU A 300 2.99 0.99 17.77
C LEU A 300 3.13 -0.40 18.42
N ALA A 301 4.05 -1.21 17.92
CA ALA A 301 4.35 -2.54 18.45
C ALA A 301 4.92 -2.48 19.87
N ALA A 302 5.81 -1.52 20.14
CA ALA A 302 6.33 -1.25 21.48
C ALA A 302 5.22 -0.77 22.44
N MET A 303 4.35 0.15 22.01
CA MET A 303 3.20 0.62 22.80
C MET A 303 2.22 -0.51 23.16
N LEU A 304 2.11 -1.52 22.29
CA LEU A 304 1.25 -2.69 22.48
C LEU A 304 1.96 -3.87 23.18
N GLY A 305 3.25 -3.73 23.52
CA GLY A 305 4.04 -4.80 24.14
C GLY A 305 4.19 -6.05 23.25
N ARG A 306 4.11 -5.90 21.92
CA ARG A 306 4.22 -7.02 20.96
C ARG A 306 5.43 -6.83 20.06
N PRO A 307 6.52 -7.59 20.22
CA PRO A 307 7.69 -7.46 19.34
C PRO A 307 7.33 -7.84 17.90
N LEU A 308 7.92 -7.13 16.94
CA LEU A 308 7.76 -7.47 15.52
C LEU A 308 8.65 -8.66 15.14
N PRO A 309 8.21 -9.54 14.24
CA PRO A 309 9.06 -10.56 13.64
C PRO A 309 10.20 -9.93 12.81
N GLN A 310 11.17 -10.74 12.41
CA GLN A 310 12.35 -10.30 11.67
C GLN A 310 12.03 -9.57 10.35
N ASN A 311 10.90 -9.88 9.71
CA ASN A 311 10.49 -9.21 8.48
C ASN A 311 9.89 -7.79 8.72
N GLY A 312 9.67 -7.42 9.99
CA GLY A 312 9.18 -6.13 10.44
C GLY A 312 7.68 -5.87 10.21
N PHE A 313 6.92 -6.78 9.62
CA PHE A 313 5.46 -6.66 9.47
C PHE A 313 4.74 -7.17 10.71
N TRP A 314 3.48 -6.75 10.89
CA TRP A 314 2.68 -7.18 12.02
C TRP A 314 2.26 -8.65 11.87
N ASP A 315 2.51 -9.44 12.90
CA ASP A 315 2.04 -10.83 12.98
C ASP A 315 0.85 -10.93 13.96
N PRO A 316 -0.36 -11.25 13.48
CA PRO A 316 -1.51 -11.45 14.36
C PRO A 316 -1.34 -12.68 15.26
N HIS A 317 -0.52 -13.65 14.86
CA HIS A 317 -0.30 -14.92 15.58
C HIS A 317 0.93 -14.92 16.50
N ALA A 318 1.76 -13.87 16.46
CA ALA A 318 2.90 -13.76 17.38
C ALA A 318 2.41 -13.78 18.84
N GLU A 319 2.84 -14.79 19.61
CA GLU A 319 2.48 -14.89 21.01
C GLU A 319 3.05 -13.70 21.78
N ALA A 320 2.19 -12.89 22.40
CA ALA A 320 2.61 -12.15 23.58
C ALA A 320 2.67 -13.16 24.72
N GLY A 321 3.67 -13.06 25.61
CA GLY A 321 3.73 -13.90 26.81
C GLY A 321 2.38 -13.90 27.53
N SER A 322 1.88 -15.10 27.86
CA SER A 322 0.59 -15.41 28.50
C SER A 322 -0.57 -14.44 28.15
N SER A 323 -1.36 -14.82 27.15
CA SER A 323 -2.50 -14.12 26.56
C SER A 323 -2.13 -12.86 25.75
N GLY A 324 -2.14 -12.99 24.42
CA GLY A 324 -2.18 -11.83 23.53
C GLY A 324 -3.30 -10.88 23.93
N PRO A 325 -3.14 -9.56 23.75
CA PRO A 325 -4.11 -8.60 24.24
C PRO A 325 -5.44 -8.80 23.51
N ALA A 326 -6.46 -9.26 24.24
CA ALA A 326 -7.82 -9.42 23.72
C ALA A 326 -8.33 -8.10 23.13
N GLY A 327 -8.97 -8.16 21.97
CA GLY A 327 -9.55 -6.98 21.29
C GLY A 327 -8.60 -6.25 20.33
N LEU A 328 -7.41 -6.77 20.06
CA LEU A 328 -6.46 -6.25 19.04
C LEU A 328 -6.58 -6.99 17.71
N PHE A 329 -6.79 -6.25 16.64
CA PHE A 329 -6.93 -6.75 15.27
C PHE A 329 -5.99 -5.99 14.32
N ALA A 330 -5.77 -6.55 13.14
CA ALA A 330 -4.96 -5.90 12.11
C ALA A 330 -5.50 -6.22 10.71
N ALA A 331 -5.38 -5.26 9.79
CA ALA A 331 -5.85 -5.39 8.43
C ALA A 331 -4.97 -4.64 7.42
N GLY A 332 -4.88 -5.20 6.22
CA GLY A 332 -4.18 -4.57 5.10
C GLY A 332 -2.67 -4.75 5.18
N ALA A 333 -1.95 -3.87 4.47
CA ALA A 333 -0.52 -4.00 4.21
C ALA A 333 0.38 -3.95 5.45
N VAL A 334 -0.17 -3.64 6.64
CA VAL A 334 0.54 -3.79 7.92
C VAL A 334 0.93 -5.26 8.18
N LEU A 335 0.18 -6.21 7.62
CA LEU A 335 0.42 -7.65 7.70
C LEU A 335 1.43 -8.16 6.66
N GLY A 336 1.86 -7.31 5.73
CA GLY A 336 2.73 -7.69 4.62
C GLY A 336 2.26 -7.17 3.26
N PRO A 337 3.08 -7.36 2.20
CA PRO A 337 2.75 -6.86 0.87
C PRO A 337 1.48 -7.48 0.28
N MET A 338 0.54 -6.62 -0.13
CA MET A 338 -0.73 -7.05 -0.71
C MET A 338 -1.34 -5.98 -1.63
N SER A 339 -2.24 -6.42 -2.50
CA SER A 339 -2.98 -5.56 -3.41
C SER A 339 -4.12 -4.81 -2.70
N ILE A 340 -4.72 -3.84 -3.41
CA ILE A 340 -5.92 -3.12 -2.95
C ILE A 340 -7.07 -4.09 -2.65
N ALA A 341 -7.34 -5.04 -3.56
CA ALA A 341 -8.42 -6.00 -3.39
C ALA A 341 -8.20 -6.89 -2.16
N GLU A 342 -6.97 -7.37 -1.97
CA GLU A 342 -6.58 -8.17 -0.80
C GLU A 342 -6.61 -7.35 0.49
N SER A 343 -6.28 -6.05 0.43
CA SER A 343 -6.40 -5.16 1.59
C SER A 343 -7.86 -4.98 2.03
N ILE A 344 -8.80 -4.92 1.08
CA ILE A 344 -10.23 -4.84 1.37
C ILE A 344 -10.76 -6.17 1.94
N ASP A 345 -10.35 -7.30 1.36
CA ASP A 345 -10.68 -8.64 1.89
C ASP A 345 -10.12 -8.85 3.31
N SER A 346 -8.87 -8.45 3.53
CA SER A 346 -8.23 -8.46 4.85
C SER A 346 -8.99 -7.60 5.87
N ALA A 347 -9.48 -6.43 5.46
CA ALA A 347 -10.32 -5.58 6.31
C ALA A 347 -11.62 -6.28 6.71
N GLY A 348 -12.35 -6.89 5.76
CA GLY A 348 -13.58 -7.62 6.07
C GLY A 348 -13.35 -8.78 7.04
N LYS A 349 -12.27 -9.56 6.85
CA LYS A 349 -11.87 -10.62 7.81
C LYS A 349 -11.62 -10.07 9.21
N ALA A 350 -10.90 -8.95 9.32
CA ALA A 350 -10.63 -8.32 10.61
C ALA A 350 -11.92 -7.80 11.27
N VAL A 351 -12.81 -7.19 10.50
CA VAL A 351 -14.12 -6.70 11.00
C VAL A 351 -14.97 -7.85 11.54
N TRP A 352 -15.01 -9.00 10.88
CA TRP A 352 -15.69 -10.18 11.42
C TRP A 352 -15.09 -10.65 12.76
N GLY A 353 -13.77 -10.58 12.92
CA GLY A 353 -13.11 -10.84 14.19
C GLY A 353 -13.54 -9.85 15.28
N VAL A 354 -13.56 -8.55 14.96
CA VAL A 354 -14.01 -7.47 15.85
C VAL A 354 -15.45 -7.69 16.29
N VAL A 355 -16.38 -7.92 15.35
CA VAL A 355 -17.81 -8.12 15.65
C VAL A 355 -18.02 -9.31 16.58
N ARG A 356 -17.35 -10.45 16.32
CA ARG A 356 -17.45 -11.63 17.19
C ARG A 356 -16.92 -11.38 18.60
N TYR A 357 -15.82 -10.63 18.71
CA TYR A 357 -15.25 -10.25 20.00
C TYR A 357 -16.20 -9.34 20.79
N LEU A 358 -16.73 -8.30 20.15
CA LEU A 358 -17.66 -7.35 20.77
C LEU A 358 -19.00 -8.00 21.14
N ASP A 359 -19.54 -8.91 20.32
CA ASP A 359 -20.74 -9.68 20.65
C ASP A 359 -20.51 -10.59 21.87
N GLY A 360 -19.32 -11.19 21.97
CA GLY A 360 -18.90 -11.94 23.17
C GLY A 360 -18.90 -11.06 24.43
N LEU A 361 -18.34 -9.85 24.34
CA LEU A 361 -18.37 -8.87 25.43
C LEU A 361 -19.78 -8.37 25.79
N ALA A 362 -20.74 -8.46 24.86
CA ALA A 362 -22.11 -8.00 25.10
C ALA A 362 -23.06 -9.09 25.63
N LYS A 363 -22.56 -10.34 25.74
CA LYS A 363 -23.27 -11.51 26.29
C LYS A 363 -22.79 -11.91 27.68
N GLY A 364 -21.53 -11.60 28.02
CA GLY A 364 -21.01 -11.64 29.39
C GLY A 364 -21.33 -10.35 30.13
#